data_AF-A0A1H0VXQ4-F1
#
_entry.id   AF-A0A1H0VXQ4-F1
#
_cell.length_a   1.000
_cell.length_b   1.000
_cell.length_c   1.000
_cell.angle_alpha   90.00
_cell.angle_beta   90.00
_cell.angle_gamma   90.00
#
_symmetry.space_group_name_H-M   'P 1'
#
loop_
_entity.id
_entity.type
_entity.pdbx_description
1 polymer ?
#
loop_
_entity_poly.entity_id
_entity_poly.type
_entity_poly.pdbx_seq_one_letter_code
_entity_poly.pdbx_strand_id
1 'polypeptide(L)'
;MRIEIWKAEDVSLRAMARRLGRAPSTLMRELRRNATARGGYGAMSAQACRTQRLKASRPVAKLAPDGVLWGVVRHFLDQKWSPQEIS
;
A
#
# COMPACT_ATOMS: atom_id res chain seq x y z
N MET A 1 -9.16 -6.60 -9.22
CA MET A 1 -8.52 -7.73 -9.96
C MET A 1 -9.38 -8.98 -9.75
N ARG A 2 -9.81 -9.67 -10.82
CA ARG A 2 -10.78 -10.79 -10.77
C ARG A 2 -10.14 -12.18 -10.60
N ILE A 3 -9.07 -12.28 -9.81
CA ILE A 3 -8.38 -13.56 -9.60
C ILE A 3 -9.31 -14.62 -8.98
N GLU A 4 -10.17 -14.22 -8.04
CA GLU A 4 -11.07 -15.15 -7.33
C GLU A 4 -12.02 -15.85 -8.30
N ILE A 5 -12.63 -15.08 -9.20
CA ILE A 5 -13.55 -15.59 -10.23
C ILE A 5 -12.82 -16.59 -11.13
N TRP A 6 -11.66 -16.21 -11.66
CA TRP A 6 -10.88 -17.10 -12.54
C TRP A 6 -10.33 -18.33 -11.85
N LYS A 7 -10.08 -18.26 -10.54
CA LYS A 7 -9.72 -19.42 -9.73
C LYS A 7 -10.90 -20.38 -9.54
N ALA A 8 -12.12 -19.85 -9.38
CA ALA A 8 -13.33 -20.66 -9.32
C ALA A 8 -13.67 -21.31 -10.68
N GLU A 9 -13.32 -20.64 -11.79
CA GLU A 9 -13.43 -21.16 -13.17
C GLU A 9 -12.27 -22.09 -13.59
N ASP A 10 -11.38 -22.47 -12.66
CA ASP A 10 -10.17 -23.29 -12.90
C ASP A 10 -9.25 -22.76 -14.03
N VAL A 11 -9.22 -21.44 -14.23
CA VAL A 11 -8.34 -20.81 -15.21
C VAL A 11 -6.89 -20.95 -14.74
N SER A 12 -6.04 -21.52 -15.61
CA SER A 12 -4.62 -21.68 -15.30
C SER A 12 -3.91 -20.37 -14.98
N LEU A 13 -2.87 -20.44 -14.14
CA LEU A 13 -2.07 -19.27 -13.75
C LEU A 13 -1.48 -18.52 -14.96
N ARG A 14 -1.01 -19.24 -15.98
CA ARG A 14 -0.48 -18.63 -17.21
C ARG A 14 -1.58 -17.93 -18.02
N ALA A 15 -2.79 -18.47 -18.07
CA ALA A 15 -3.91 -17.83 -18.75
C ALA A 15 -4.38 -16.57 -18.02
N MET A 16 -4.49 -16.61 -16.69
CA MET A 16 -4.78 -15.42 -15.88
C MET A 16 -3.71 -14.33 -16.08
N ALA A 17 -2.44 -14.70 -16.06
CA ALA A 17 -1.33 -13.77 -16.25
C ALA A 17 -1.37 -13.08 -17.63
N ARG A 18 -1.66 -13.85 -18.70
CA ARG A 18 -1.90 -13.30 -20.04
C ARG A 18 -3.08 -12.33 -20.07
N ARG A 19 -4.22 -12.69 -19.49
CA ARG A 19 -5.41 -11.81 -19.40
C ARG A 19 -5.13 -10.50 -18.66
N LEU A 20 -4.20 -10.50 -17.70
CA LEU A 20 -3.80 -9.31 -16.94
C LEU A 20 -2.63 -8.54 -17.58
N GLY A 21 -2.02 -9.05 -18.66
CA GLY A 21 -0.80 -8.46 -19.23
C GLY A 21 0.39 -8.48 -18.26
N ARG A 22 0.51 -9.53 -17.44
CA ARG A 22 1.58 -9.68 -16.43
C ARG A 22 2.37 -10.97 -16.64
N ALA A 23 3.60 -11.01 -16.14
CA ALA A 23 4.37 -12.25 -16.12
C ALA A 23 3.73 -13.28 -15.16
N PRO A 24 3.75 -14.58 -15.48
CA PRO A 24 3.27 -15.64 -14.58
C PRO A 24 3.94 -15.61 -13.20
N SER A 25 5.23 -15.30 -13.15
CA SER A 25 5.98 -15.17 -11.89
C SER A 25 5.44 -14.06 -10.99
N THR A 26 5.00 -12.93 -11.57
CA THR A 26 4.36 -11.83 -10.84
C THR A 26 3.05 -12.30 -10.21
N LEU A 27 2.21 -12.99 -10.98
CA LEU A 27 0.94 -13.50 -10.49
C LEU A 27 1.13 -14.55 -9.39
N MET A 28 2.10 -15.46 -9.55
CA MET A 28 2.42 -16.46 -8.53
C MET A 28 2.87 -15.80 -7.22
N ARG A 29 3.74 -14.79 -7.29
CA ARG A 29 4.19 -14.04 -6.10
C ARG A 29 3.03 -13.31 -5.43
N GLU A 30 2.12 -12.74 -6.20
CA GLU A 30 0.93 -12.05 -5.66
C GLU A 30 -0.04 -13.01 -4.98
N LEU A 31 -0.29 -14.18 -5.58
CA LEU A 31 -1.09 -15.24 -4.99
C LEU A 31 -0.48 -15.77 -3.69
N ARG A 32 0.82 -16.04 -3.68
CA ARG A 32 1.53 -16.51 -2.46
C ARG A 32 1.49 -15.48 -1.33
N ARG A 33 1.69 -14.20 -1.66
CA ARG A 33 1.74 -13.12 -0.67
C ARG A 33 0.38 -12.83 -0.03
N ASN A 34 -0.70 -13.00 -0.77
CA ASN A 34 -2.06 -12.68 -0.30
C ASN A 34 -2.98 -13.91 -0.28
N ALA A 35 -2.40 -15.10 -0.07
CA ALA A 35 -3.17 -16.32 0.11
C ALA A 35 -3.98 -16.25 1.41
N THR A 36 -5.24 -16.69 1.36
CA THR A 36 -6.05 -16.87 2.56
C THR A 36 -5.67 -18.17 3.27
N ALA A 37 -6.05 -18.35 4.54
CA ALA A 37 -5.76 -19.56 5.30
C ALA A 37 -6.28 -20.85 4.65
N ARG A 38 -7.30 -20.74 3.79
CA ARG A 38 -7.88 -21.86 3.02
C ARG A 38 -7.26 -22.03 1.62
N GLY A 39 -6.15 -21.34 1.32
CA GLY A 39 -5.46 -21.44 0.03
C GLY A 39 -6.10 -20.65 -1.12
N GLY A 40 -7.10 -19.81 -0.83
CA GLY A 40 -7.75 -18.93 -1.81
C GLY A 40 -7.04 -17.59 -1.98
N TYR A 41 -7.55 -16.74 -2.85
CA TYR A 41 -7.16 -15.33 -2.95
C TYR A 41 -8.28 -14.48 -2.33
N GLY A 42 -7.91 -13.47 -1.54
CA GLY A 42 -8.85 -12.50 -0.99
C GLY A 42 -8.53 -11.09 -1.52
N ALA A 43 -9.36 -10.53 -2.39
CA ALA A 43 -9.09 -9.24 -3.02
C ALA A 43 -9.11 -8.10 -2.00
N MET A 44 -10.07 -8.13 -1.08
CA MET A 44 -10.20 -7.12 -0.01
C MET A 44 -9.04 -7.20 0.98
N SER A 45 -8.66 -8.41 1.40
CA SER A 45 -7.51 -8.60 2.30
C SER A 45 -6.19 -8.21 1.62
N ALA A 46 -5.98 -8.61 0.36
CA ALA A 46 -4.81 -8.22 -0.43
C ALA A 46 -4.69 -6.68 -0.52
N GLN A 47 -5.80 -5.99 -0.76
CA GLN A 47 -5.83 -4.53 -0.81
C GLN A 47 -5.53 -3.91 0.55
N ALA A 48 -6.10 -4.43 1.64
CA ALA A 48 -5.82 -3.97 3.00
C ALA A 48 -4.33 -4.14 3.35
N CYS A 49 -3.76 -5.32 3.09
CA CYS A 49 -2.33 -5.59 3.32
C CYS A 49 -1.43 -4.68 2.47
N ARG A 50 -1.80 -4.41 1.21
CA ARG A 50 -1.07 -3.44 0.35
C ARG A 50 -1.09 -2.05 0.99
N THR A 51 -2.25 -1.58 1.42
CA THR A 51 -2.39 -0.27 2.07
C THR A 51 -1.58 -0.19 3.36
N GLN A 52 -1.58 -1.25 4.18
CA GLN A 52 -0.79 -1.30 5.41
C GLN A 52 0.71 -1.26 5.12
N ARG A 53 1.20 -2.04 4.14
CA ARG A 53 2.60 -1.99 3.71
C ARG A 53 2.98 -0.59 3.24
N LEU A 54 2.14 0.04 2.41
CA LEU A 54 2.39 1.42 1.97
C LEU A 54 2.46 2.41 3.13
N LYS A 55 1.58 2.29 4.13
CA LYS A 55 1.64 3.14 5.34
C LYS A 55 2.93 2.90 6.12
N ALA A 56 3.33 1.65 6.32
CA ALA A 56 4.54 1.28 7.06
C ALA A 56 5.83 1.68 6.35
N SER A 57 5.84 1.73 5.02
CA SER A 57 7.00 2.15 4.23
C SER A 57 7.16 3.67 4.11
N ARG A 58 6.18 4.46 4.57
CA ARG A 58 6.30 5.92 4.53
C ARG A 58 7.19 6.39 5.68
N PRO A 59 8.15 7.29 5.43
CA PRO A 59 8.86 7.94 6.51
C PRO A 59 7.88 8.75 7.37
N VAL A 60 8.24 8.95 8.63
CA VAL A 60 7.52 9.87 9.52
C VAL A 60 7.45 11.24 8.83
N ALA A 61 6.29 11.89 8.88
CA ALA A 61 6.12 13.20 8.28
C ALA A 61 7.09 14.21 8.93
N LYS A 62 7.69 15.12 8.13
CA LYS A 62 8.58 16.19 8.64
C LYS A 62 7.93 16.96 9.80
N LEU A 63 6.62 17.17 9.70
CA LEU A 63 5.79 17.85 10.69
C LEU A 63 4.84 16.85 11.38
N ALA A 64 5.40 15.81 11.99
CA ALA A 64 4.63 14.94 12.87
C ALA A 64 4.15 15.73 14.11
N PRO A 65 2.87 15.62 14.55
CA PRO A 65 2.33 16.44 15.65
C PRO A 65 3.07 16.30 16.99
N ASP A 66 3.69 15.15 17.21
CA ASP A 66 4.52 14.78 18.36
C ASP A 66 6.01 15.06 18.14
N GLY A 67 6.40 15.56 16.96
CA GLY A 67 7.77 15.86 16.61
C GLY A 67 8.25 17.22 17.13
N VAL A 68 9.54 17.32 17.47
CA VAL A 68 10.17 18.58 17.92
C VAL A 68 9.97 19.72 16.91
N LEU A 69 10.14 19.43 15.61
CA LEU A 69 9.98 20.42 14.55
C LEU A 69 8.56 20.99 14.49
N TRP A 70 7.53 20.22 14.83
CA TRP A 70 6.17 20.72 14.91
C TRP A 70 6.04 21.83 15.96
N GLY A 71 6.62 21.63 17.14
CA GLY A 71 6.65 22.65 18.20
C GLY A 71 7.37 23.92 17.74
N VAL A 72 8.52 23.78 17.08
CA VAL A 72 9.29 24.91 16.54
C VAL A 72 8.50 25.68 15.49
N VAL A 73 7.93 24.99 14.51
CA VAL A 73 7.13 25.63 13.46
C VAL A 73 5.90 26.31 14.06
N ARG A 74 5.19 25.68 15.01
CA ARG A 74 4.05 26.32 15.70
C ARG A 74 4.46 27.58 16.45
N HIS A 75 5.60 27.55 17.15
CA HIS A 75 6.10 28.72 17.87
C HIS A 75 6.35 29.91 16.94
N PHE A 76 6.99 29.71 15.78
CA PHE A 76 7.21 30.80 14.82
C PHE A 76 5.93 31.25 14.11
N LEU A 77 4.98 30.33 13.86
CA LEU A 77 3.66 30.70 13.33
C LEU A 77 2.88 31.58 14.33
N ASP A 78 2.99 31.33 15.63
CA ASP A 78 2.39 32.18 16.66
C ASP A 78 3.01 33.58 16.67
N GLN A 79 4.29 33.70 16.33
CA GLN A 79 5.00 34.95 16.11
C GLN A 79 4.69 35.63 14.76
N LYS A 80 3.75 35.10 13.97
CA LYS A 80 3.33 35.63 12.66
C LYS A 80 4.40 35.58 11.56
N TRP A 81 5.39 34.70 11.69
CA TRP A 81 6.33 34.45 10.61
C TRP A 81 5.65 33.72 9.44
N SER A 82 6.05 34.04 8.22
CA SER A 82 5.55 33.39 7.01
C SER A 82 6.17 32.00 6.80
N PRO A 83 5.51 31.08 6.08
CA PRO A 83 6.08 29.77 5.78
C PRO A 83 7.46 29.82 5.10
N GLN A 84 7.72 30.84 4.29
CA GLN A 84 9.00 31.08 3.62
C GLN A 84 10.12 31.42 4.61
N GLU A 85 9.79 32.05 5.74
CA GLU A 85 10.74 32.40 6.80
C GLU A 85 11.01 31.24 7.77
N ILE A 86 10.16 30.19 7.77
CA ILE A 86 10.22 29.05 8.71
C ILE A 86 10.71 27.74 8.00
N SER A 87 11.21 27.82 6.77
CA SER A 87 11.44 26.64 5.90
C SER A 87 12.53 25.66 6.38
#